data_AF-A6VS15-F1
#
_entry.id   AF-A6VS15-F1
#
_cell.length_a   1.000
_cell.length_b   1.000
_cell.length_c   1.000
_cell.angle_alpha   90.00
_cell.angle_beta   90.00
_cell.angle_gamma   90.00
#
_symmetry.space_group_name_H-M   'P 1'
#
loop_
_entity.id
_entity.type
_entity.pdbx_description
1 polymer ?
#
loop_
_entity_poly.entity_id
_entity_poly.type
_entity_poly.pdbx_seq_one_letter_code
_entity_poly.pdbx_strand_id
1 'polypeptide(L)' 'MKASVRRFLSDERGVTAIEYGILAAAMAAAIGVIFGSDGVFVTALKERFSSIADQITNTSNPGAE' A
#
# COMPACT_ATOMS: atom_id res chain seq x y z
N MET A 1 -11.56 44.29 3.73
CA MET A 1 -12.10 43.31 4.70
C MET A 1 -13.36 42.58 4.19
N LYS A 2 -14.44 43.28 3.83
CA LYS A 2 -15.69 42.64 3.35
C LYS A 2 -15.52 41.73 2.13
N ALA A 3 -14.68 42.11 1.16
CA ALA A 3 -14.44 41.31 -0.05
C ALA A 3 -13.67 40.01 0.23
N SER A 4 -12.69 40.05 1.12
CA SER A 4 -11.86 38.87 1.46
C SER A 4 -12.66 37.80 2.21
N VAL A 5 -13.53 38.22 3.15
CA VAL A 5 -14.43 37.30 3.86
C VAL A 5 -15.45 36.67 2.91
N ARG A 6 -16.00 37.45 1.99
CA ARG A 6 -16.95 36.94 0.98
C ARG A 6 -16.30 35.95 0.02
N ARG A 7 -15.06 36.22 -0.39
CA ARG A 7 -14.27 35.33 -1.27
C ARG A 7 -13.84 34.03 -0.57
N PHE A 8 -13.60 34.08 0.75
CA PHE A 8 -13.34 32.89 1.56
C PHE A 8 -14.58 32.01 1.72
N LEU A 9 -15.75 32.63 1.94
CA LEU A 9 -17.05 31.93 2.00
C LEU A 9 -17.46 31.30 0.66
N SER A 10 -16.97 31.82 -0.46
CA SER A 10 -17.19 31.29 -1.81
C SER A 10 -16.08 30.33 -2.27
N ASP A 11 -15.11 30.00 -1.41
CA ASP A 11 -14.00 29.13 -1.78
C ASP A 11 -14.31 27.66 -1.48
N GLU A 12 -14.52 26.87 -2.52
CA GLU A 12 -14.83 25.44 -2.45
C GLU A 12 -13.58 24.55 -2.32
N ARG A 13 -12.38 25.16 -2.30
CA ARG A 13 -11.09 24.45 -2.11
C ARG A 13 -11.03 23.67 -0.79
N GLY A 14 -11.73 24.14 0.24
CA GLY A 14 -11.83 23.44 1.53
C GLY A 14 -12.64 22.15 1.44
N VAL A 15 -13.69 22.12 0.63
CA VAL A 15 -14.54 20.94 0.41
C VAL A 15 -13.79 19.90 -0.43
N THR A 16 -13.08 20.34 -1.46
CA THR A 16 -12.22 19.47 -2.28
C THR A 16 -11.08 18.85 -1.46
N ALA A 17 -10.52 19.54 -0.47
CA ALA A 17 -9.50 18.95 0.41
C ALA A 17 -10.03 17.76 1.24
N ILE A 18 -11.31 17.75 1.61
CA ILE A 18 -11.93 16.63 2.35
C ILE A 18 -12.12 15.42 1.45
N GLU A 19 -12.57 15.63 0.21
CA GLU A 19 -12.77 14.55 -0.77
C GLU A 19 -11.46 13.88 -1.16
N TYR A 20 -10.44 14.69 -1.50
CA TYR A 20 -9.10 14.18 -1.77
C TYR A 20 -8.45 13.57 -0.52
N GLY A 21 -8.81 14.05 0.68
CA GLY A 21 -8.37 13.45 1.95
C GLY A 21 -8.88 12.02 2.12
N ILE A 22 -10.15 11.74 1.82
CA ILE A 22 -10.73 10.40 1.89
C ILE A 22 -10.11 9.50 0.81
N LEU A 23 -9.94 10.02 -0.42
CA LEU A 23 -9.32 9.28 -1.51
C LEU A 23 -7.85 8.91 -1.18
N ALA A 24 -7.10 9.83 -0.58
CA ALA A 24 -5.75 9.58 -0.11
C ALA A 24 -5.70 8.53 1.00
N ALA A 25 -6.63 8.56 1.96
CA ALA A 25 -6.72 7.55 3.00
C ALA A 25 -7.06 6.16 2.44
N ALA A 26 -7.98 6.08 1.48
CA ALA A 26 -8.31 4.83 0.79
C ALA A 26 -7.11 4.27 0.02
N MET A 27 -6.37 5.12 -0.69
CA MET A 27 -5.13 4.71 -1.36
C MET A 27 -4.05 4.24 -0.39
N ALA A 28 -3.83 4.95 0.72
CA ALA A 28 -2.88 4.55 1.75
C ALA A 28 -3.24 3.19 2.36
N ALA A 29 -4.52 2.95 2.64
CA ALA A 29 -5.00 1.66 3.15
C ALA A 29 -4.78 0.54 2.13
N ALA A 30 -5.11 0.76 0.85
CA ALA A 30 -4.90 -0.22 -0.21
C ALA A 30 -3.41 -0.57 -0.39
N ILE A 31 -2.54 0.44 -0.41
CA ILE A 31 -1.08 0.23 -0.46
C ILE A 31 -0.62 -0.56 0.76
N GLY A 32 -1.10 -0.23 1.96
CA GLY A 32 -0.77 -0.97 3.19
C GLY A 32 -1.17 -2.44 3.14
N VAL A 33 -2.35 -2.77 2.60
CA VAL A 33 -2.81 -4.16 2.45
C VAL A 33 -2.00 -4.94 1.41
N ILE A 34 -1.59 -4.30 0.32
CA ILE A 34 -0.84 -4.97 -0.75
C ILE A 34 0.63 -5.13 -0.35
N PHE A 35 1.26 -4.05 0.12
CA PHE A 35 2.71 -3.93 0.31
C PHE A 35 3.16 -3.96 1.78
N GLY A 36 2.25 -4.05 2.75
CA GLY A 36 2.59 -4.24 4.15
C GLY A 36 3.41 -5.52 4.38
N SER A 37 4.04 -5.65 5.55
CA SER A 37 4.88 -6.81 5.91
C SER A 37 4.17 -8.16 5.75
N ASP A 38 2.86 -8.14 5.99
CA ASP A 38 1.93 -9.28 5.88
C ASP A 38 0.99 -9.13 4.67
N GLY A 39 1.28 -8.16 3.80
CA GLY A 39 0.50 -7.88 2.61
C GLY A 39 0.65 -8.99 1.57
N VAL A 40 -0.39 -9.15 0.76
CA VAL A 40 -0.51 -10.27 -0.19
C VAL A 40 0.70 -10.35 -1.14
N PHE A 41 1.21 -9.20 -1.59
CA PHE A 41 2.36 -9.15 -2.49
C PHE A 41 3.65 -9.60 -1.81
N VAL A 42 3.92 -9.11 -0.60
CA VAL A 42 5.13 -9.45 0.16
C VAL A 42 5.12 -10.93 0.57
N THR A 43 3.96 -11.46 0.98
CA THR A 43 3.80 -12.87 1.31
C THR A 43 4.07 -13.76 0.09
N ALA A 44 3.46 -13.47 -1.05
CA ALA A 44 3.70 -14.24 -2.28
C ALA A 44 5.18 -14.23 -2.70
N LEU A 45 5.86 -13.09 -2.53
CA LEU A 45 7.29 -12.97 -2.82
C LEU A 45 8.13 -13.85 -1.86
N LYS A 46 7.84 -13.80 -0.56
CA LYS A 46 8.50 -14.64 0.46
C LYS A 46 8.32 -16.13 0.17
N GLU A 47 7.09 -16.56 -0.12
CA GLU A 47 6.79 -17.95 -0.48
C GLU A 47 7.56 -18.39 -1.72
N ARG A 48 7.62 -17.54 -2.75
CA ARG A 48 8.35 -17.88 -3.97
C ARG A 48 9.85 -18.02 -3.74
N PHE A 49 10.45 -17.12 -2.96
CA PHE A 49 11.86 -17.23 -2.60
C PHE A 49 12.14 -18.42 -1.68
N SER A 50 11.25 -18.74 -0.74
CA SER A 50 11.36 -19.94 0.10
C SER A 50 11.36 -21.19 -0.77
N SER A 51 10.42 -21.30 -1.72
CA SER A 51 10.37 -22.42 -2.65
C SER A 51 11.65 -22.58 -3.47
N ILE A 52 12.26 -21.47 -3.91
CA ILE A 52 13.55 -21.51 -4.60
C ILE A 52 14.67 -21.98 -3.66
N ALA A 53 14.72 -21.46 -2.44
CA ALA A 53 15.71 -21.86 -1.44
C ALA A 53 15.60 -23.35 -1.08
N ASP A 54 14.38 -23.86 -0.94
CA ASP A 54 14.10 -25.28 -0.67
C ASP A 54 14.58 -26.15 -1.85
N GLN A 55 14.28 -25.75 -3.09
CA GLN A 55 14.76 -26.45 -4.28
C GLN A 55 16.29 -26.52 -4.36
N ILE A 56 16.98 -25.41 -4.05
CA ILE A 56 18.44 -25.36 -4.02
C ILE A 56 18.98 -26.29 -2.92
N THR A 57 18.41 -26.22 -1.72
CA THR A 57 18.85 -27.03 -0.57
C THR A 57 18.66 -28.52 -0.82
N ASN A 58 17.49 -28.91 -1.34
CA ASN A 58 17.16 -30.29 -1.66
C ASN A 58 18.03 -30.84 -2.80
N THR A 59 18.33 -30.00 -3.82
CA THR A 59 19.28 -30.38 -4.88
C THR A 59 20.70 -30.57 -4.35
N SER A 60 21.08 -29.78 -3.33
CA SER A 60 22.39 -29.85 -2.69
C SER A 60 22.56 -31.06 -1.77
N ASN A 61 21.47 -31.75 -1.40
CA ASN A 61 21.48 -32.95 -0.57
C ASN A 61 20.80 -34.14 -1.30
N PRO A 62 21.45 -34.74 -2.32
CA PRO A 62 20.85 -35.77 -3.18
C PRO A 62 20.72 -37.16 -2.50
N GLY A 63 20.47 -37.23 -1.19
CA GLY A 63 20.47 -38.49 -0.43
C GLY A 63 19.65 -38.50 0.86
N ALA A 64 18.66 -37.63 1.04
CA ALA A 64 17.67 -37.78 2.11
C ALA A 64 16.42 -38.49 1.58
N GLU A 65 16.54 -39.79 1.32
CA GLU A 65 15.43 -40.75 1.39
C GLU A 65 15.44 -41.45 2.74
#